data_AF-A0A183D892-F1
#
_entry.id   AF-A0A183D892-F1
#
_cell.length_a   1.000
_cell.length_b   1.000
_cell.length_c   1.000
_cell.angle_alpha   90.00
_cell.angle_beta   90.00
_cell.angle_gamma   90.00
#
_symmetry.space_group_name_H-M   'P 1'
#
loop_
_entity.id
_entity.type
_entity.pdbx_description
1 polymer ?
#
loop_
_entity_poly.entity_id
_entity_poly.type
_entity_poly.pdbx_seq_one_letter_code
_entity_poly.pdbx_strand_id
1 'polypeptide(L)'
;LDSGDKLLVHCFGGDDFYATACNNKYIQDWAKSMQNNKVMIKIPMEFPLTSEAVLSIPKFGLGRNVLGVIYMQLREMVGFSENIVFAKKICNILGSE
;
A
#
# COMPACT_ATOMS: atom_id res chain seq x y z
N LEU A 1 -3.42 -3.46 -13.40
CA LEU A 1 -4.23 -3.27 -12.17
C LEU A 1 -4.78 -1.83 -12.14
N ASP A 2 -6.10 -1.66 -12.01
CA ASP A 2 -6.85 -0.38 -12.16
C ASP A 2 -6.41 0.78 -11.24
N SER A 3 -5.72 0.49 -10.14
CA SER A 3 -5.25 1.53 -9.23
C SER A 3 -3.97 2.24 -9.68
N GLY A 4 -3.17 1.65 -10.57
CA GLY A 4 -1.88 2.20 -11.02
C GLY A 4 -1.00 2.70 -9.86
N ASP A 5 -0.41 3.89 -10.02
CA ASP A 5 0.47 4.56 -9.05
C ASP A 5 -0.26 5.28 -7.90
N LYS A 6 -1.58 5.06 -7.76
CA LYS A 6 -2.37 5.71 -6.71
C LYS A 6 -2.11 5.06 -5.36
N LEU A 7 -2.19 5.88 -4.31
CA LEU A 7 -2.21 5.43 -2.91
C LEU A 7 -3.49 4.63 -2.64
N LEU A 8 -3.36 3.47 -2.00
CA LEU A 8 -4.49 2.69 -1.50
C LEU A 8 -4.70 3.01 -0.03
N VAL A 9 -5.91 3.47 0.32
CA VAL A 9 -6.19 3.99 1.67
C VAL A 9 -7.48 3.38 2.24
N HIS A 10 -7.36 2.70 3.38
CA HIS A 10 -8.49 2.12 4.11
C HIS A 10 -9.12 3.14 5.05
N CYS A 11 -10.37 3.50 4.77
CA CYS A 11 -11.14 4.49 5.52
C CYS A 11 -12.08 3.80 6.50
N PHE A 12 -11.54 3.29 7.61
CA PHE A 12 -12.33 2.70 8.69
C PHE A 12 -12.10 3.49 9.98
N GLY A 13 -13.19 3.99 10.58
CA GLY A 13 -13.13 4.71 11.85
C GLY A 13 -12.81 3.75 13.01
N GLY A 14 -11.91 4.17 13.90
CA GLY A 14 -11.53 3.37 15.08
C GLY A 14 -10.37 2.39 14.89
N ASP A 15 -9.86 2.20 13.66
CA ASP A 15 -8.63 1.43 13.40
C ASP A 15 -7.53 2.38 12.92
N ASP A 16 -6.58 2.68 13.80
CA ASP A 16 -5.46 3.58 13.53
C ASP A 16 -4.18 2.86 13.07
N PHE A 17 -4.22 1.54 12.95
CA PHE A 17 -3.07 0.74 12.53
C PHE A 17 -3.24 0.21 11.11
N TYR A 18 -4.21 -0.69 10.86
CA TYR A 18 -4.45 -1.23 9.52
C TYR A 18 -5.18 -0.24 8.63
N ALA A 19 -5.93 0.70 9.21
CA ALA A 19 -6.66 1.75 8.51
C ALA A 19 -6.23 3.17 8.95
N THR A 20 -7.04 4.16 8.61
CA THR A 20 -6.76 5.59 8.85
C THR A 20 -7.40 6.18 10.10
N ALA A 21 -8.17 5.37 10.84
CA ALA A 21 -9.08 5.80 11.91
C ALA A 21 -10.08 6.90 11.49
N CYS A 22 -10.25 7.09 10.18
CA CYS A 22 -10.97 8.20 9.59
C CYS A 22 -11.99 7.71 8.56
N ASN A 23 -13.04 8.50 8.37
CA ASN A 23 -13.98 8.28 7.26
C ASN A 23 -13.41 8.83 5.94
N ASN A 24 -14.06 8.47 4.83
CA ASN A 24 -13.64 8.86 3.48
C ASN A 24 -13.55 10.38 3.30
N LYS A 25 -14.54 11.14 3.80
CA LYS A 25 -14.56 12.61 3.67
C LYS A 25 -13.31 13.24 4.29
N TYR A 26 -12.94 12.84 5.50
CA TYR A 26 -11.75 13.35 6.17
C TYR A 26 -10.48 13.03 5.38
N ILE A 27 -10.37 11.81 4.84
CA ILE A 27 -9.20 11.41 4.05
C ILE A 27 -9.07 12.16 2.73
N GLN A 28 -10.19 12.51 2.08
CA GLN A 28 -10.16 13.38 0.90
C GLN A 28 -9.63 14.78 1.22
N ASP A 29 -10.05 15.37 2.34
CA ASP A 29 -9.59 16.68 2.75
C ASP A 29 -8.11 16.65 3.19
N TRP A 30 -7.69 15.57 3.86
CA TRP A 30 -6.28 15.30 4.15
C TRP A 30 -5.43 15.19 2.87
N ALA A 31 -5.91 14.46 1.86
CA ALA A 31 -5.19 14.29 0.60
C ALA A 31 -5.02 15.63 -0.16
N LYS A 32 -6.08 16.45 -0.19
CA LYS A 32 -6.01 17.82 -0.76
C LYS A 32 -5.00 18.68 -0.02
N SER A 33 -4.98 18.61 1.31
CA SER A 33 -4.00 19.34 2.14
C SER A 33 -2.57 18.91 1.83
N MET A 34 -2.30 17.61 1.74
CA MET A 34 -0.99 17.07 1.38
C MET A 34 -0.54 17.54 -0.01
N GLN A 35 -1.46 17.55 -0.99
CA GLN A 35 -1.19 18.04 -2.34
C GLN A 35 -0.86 19.54 -2.36
N ASN A 36 -1.66 20.37 -1.68
CA ASN A 36 -1.45 21.82 -1.63
C ASN A 36 -0.12 22.19 -0.97
N ASN A 37 0.27 21.43 0.06
CA ASN A 37 1.52 21.62 0.78
C ASN A 37 2.73 20.92 0.12
N LYS A 38 2.53 20.26 -1.04
CA LYS A 38 3.56 19.52 -1.78
C LYS A 38 4.31 18.50 -0.90
N VAL A 39 3.60 17.88 0.05
CA VAL A 39 4.20 16.92 0.97
C VAL A 39 4.52 15.64 0.23
N MET A 40 5.77 15.19 0.31
CA MET A 40 6.20 13.89 -0.20
C MET A 40 6.02 12.83 0.88
N ILE A 41 5.26 11.79 0.56
CA ILE A 41 5.02 10.65 1.45
C ILE A 41 5.96 9.51 1.02
N LYS A 42 6.82 9.07 1.95
CA LYS A 42 7.69 7.90 1.73
C LYS A 42 6.99 6.65 2.25
N ILE A 43 6.72 5.70 1.37
CA ILE A 43 6.11 4.42 1.72
C ILE A 43 7.19 3.33 1.62
N PRO A 44 7.36 2.46 2.62
CA PRO A 44 8.23 1.31 2.49
C PRO A 44 7.62 0.34 1.47
N MET A 45 8.29 0.18 0.33
CA MET A 45 7.83 -0.68 -0.77
C MET A 45 8.57 -2.02 -0.85
N GLU A 46 9.48 -2.29 0.08
CA GLU A 46 10.18 -3.57 0.16
C GLU A 46 9.28 -4.65 0.78
N PHE A 47 9.21 -5.79 0.10
CA PHE A 47 8.47 -6.96 0.56
C PHE A 47 9.43 -8.05 1.07
N PRO A 48 9.06 -8.79 2.14
CA PRO A 48 7.86 -8.59 2.95
C PRO A 48 7.99 -7.36 3.85
N LEU A 49 6.86 -6.72 4.15
CA LEU A 49 6.84 -5.63 5.11
C LEU A 49 7.30 -6.13 6.48
N THR A 50 8.47 -5.68 6.94
CA THR A 50 9.03 -6.08 8.23
C THR A 50 8.41 -5.30 9.38
N SER A 51 8.52 -5.83 10.60
CA SER A 51 8.08 -5.16 11.82
C SER A 51 8.73 -3.79 12.01
N GLU A 52 10.00 -3.63 11.64
CA GLU A 52 10.69 -2.33 11.67
C GLU A 52 10.14 -1.38 10.59
N ALA A 53 9.93 -1.88 9.37
CA ALA A 53 9.43 -1.08 8.25
C ALA A 53 8.01 -0.55 8.53
N VAL A 54 7.16 -1.32 9.23
CA VAL A 54 5.81 -0.88 9.65
C VAL A 54 5.87 0.42 10.46
N LEU A 55 6.87 0.57 11.34
CA LEU A 55 6.99 1.76 12.19
C LEU A 55 7.30 3.03 11.39
N SER A 56 7.96 2.87 10.24
CA SER A 56 8.30 3.95 9.31
C SER A 56 7.13 4.41 8.43
N ILE A 57 6.02 3.66 8.40
CA ILE A 57 4.84 4.04 7.62
C ILE A 57 4.25 5.35 8.18
N PRO A 58 4.13 6.39 7.34
CA PRO A 58 3.56 7.67 7.76
C PRO A 58 2.06 7.54 8.02
N LYS A 59 1.51 8.50 8.77
CA LYS A 59 0.07 8.55 9.02
C LYS A 59 -0.68 9.10 7.80
N PHE A 60 -1.77 8.42 7.48
CA PHE A 60 -2.79 8.81 6.52
C PHE A 60 -4.01 9.28 7.32
N GLY A 61 -4.16 10.60 7.46
CA GLY A 61 -5.07 11.16 8.46
C GLY A 61 -4.56 10.85 9.88
N LEU A 62 -5.32 10.06 10.65
CA LEU A 62 -5.00 9.75 12.05
C LEU A 62 -4.27 8.41 12.23
N GLY A 63 -4.46 7.47 11.29
CA GLY A 63 -3.92 6.10 11.34
C GLY A 63 -2.83 5.82 10.31
N ARG A 64 -2.21 4.64 10.38
CA ARG A 64 -1.05 4.25 9.56
C ARG A 64 -1.41 3.61 8.21
N ASN A 65 -2.61 3.06 8.06
CA ASN A 65 -3.03 2.41 6.82
C ASN A 65 -2.08 1.27 6.38
N VAL A 66 -1.63 0.45 7.32
CA VAL A 66 -0.68 -0.67 7.06
C VAL A 66 -1.25 -1.63 6.01
N LEU A 67 -2.56 -1.90 6.03
CA LEU A 67 -3.20 -2.79 5.05
C LEU A 67 -3.09 -2.23 3.62
N GLY A 68 -3.24 -0.91 3.46
CA GLY A 68 -3.06 -0.25 2.17
C GLY A 68 -1.62 -0.38 1.66
N VAL A 69 -0.63 -0.28 2.55
CA VAL A 69 0.79 -0.48 2.20
C VAL A 69 1.06 -1.91 1.77
N ILE A 70 0.53 -2.91 2.49
CA ILE A 70 0.65 -4.32 2.09
C ILE A 70 0.05 -4.54 0.70
N TYR A 71 -1.14 -4.00 0.41
CA TYR A 71 -1.73 -4.11 -0.93
C TYR A 71 -0.95 -3.37 -2.00
N MET A 72 -0.31 -2.24 -1.69
CA MET A 72 0.57 -1.56 -2.64
C MET A 72 1.83 -2.38 -2.94
N GLN A 73 2.45 -2.99 -1.92
CA GLN A 73 3.58 -3.90 -2.13
C GLN A 73 3.18 -5.12 -2.94
N LEU A 74 2.04 -5.75 -2.63
CA LEU A 74 1.52 -6.86 -3.40
C LEU A 74 1.16 -6.45 -4.83
N ARG A 75 0.64 -5.25 -5.05
CA ARG A 75 0.39 -4.71 -6.39
C ARG A 75 1.69 -4.54 -7.17
N GLU A 76 2.73 -3.99 -6.55
CA GLU A 76 4.06 -3.91 -7.18
C GLU A 76 4.56 -5.30 -7.49
N MET A 77 4.51 -6.23 -6.53
CA MET A 77 4.90 -7.62 -6.79
C MET A 77 4.08 -8.24 -7.91
N VAL A 78 2.78 -8.00 -7.99
CA VAL A 78 1.92 -8.56 -9.04
C VAL A 78 2.20 -7.91 -10.39
N GLY A 79 2.40 -6.58 -10.46
CA GLY A 79 2.78 -5.88 -11.69
C GLY A 79 4.20 -6.21 -12.15
N PHE A 80 5.13 -6.35 -11.21
CA PHE A 80 6.45 -6.93 -11.43
C PHE A 80 6.34 -8.40 -11.85
N SER A 81 5.31 -9.10 -11.36
CA SER A 81 5.01 -10.47 -11.73
C SER A 81 4.22 -10.62 -13.04
N GLU A 82 3.54 -9.62 -13.59
CA GLU A 82 3.16 -9.75 -15.00
C GLU A 82 4.42 -9.92 -15.88
N ASN A 83 5.58 -9.41 -15.43
CA ASN A 83 6.88 -9.72 -16.01
C ASN A 83 7.55 -11.00 -15.40
N ILE A 84 7.47 -11.23 -14.09
CA ILE A 84 8.09 -12.39 -13.39
C ILE A 84 7.19 -13.62 -13.29
N VAL A 85 5.91 -13.52 -12.96
CA VAL A 85 4.88 -14.57 -13.11
C VAL A 85 4.71 -14.99 -14.57
N PHE A 86 4.93 -14.20 -15.64
CA PHE A 86 5.04 -14.81 -16.98
C PHE A 86 6.26 -15.76 -17.08
N ALA A 87 7.40 -15.39 -16.47
CA ALA A 87 8.59 -16.23 -16.42
C ALA A 87 8.51 -17.41 -15.42
N LYS A 88 7.86 -17.24 -14.26
CA LYS A 88 7.84 -18.16 -13.11
C LYS A 88 6.58 -19.01 -13.06
N LYS A 89 5.48 -18.57 -13.68
CA LYS A 89 4.31 -19.43 -13.98
C LYS A 89 4.67 -20.46 -15.06
N ILE A 90 5.59 -20.16 -16.00
CA ILE A 90 6.21 -21.19 -16.86
C ILE A 90 7.03 -22.18 -16.04
N CYS A 91 7.88 -21.75 -15.10
CA CYS A 91 8.72 -22.70 -14.35
C CYS A 91 7.97 -23.49 -13.25
N ASN A 92 7.04 -22.90 -12.51
CA ASN A 92 6.37 -23.56 -11.37
C ASN A 92 5.02 -24.22 -11.71
N ILE A 93 4.41 -23.94 -12.87
CA ILE A 93 3.44 -24.90 -13.44
C ILE A 93 4.17 -26.20 -13.83
N LEU A 94 5.48 -26.17 -14.05
CA LEU A 94 6.32 -27.30 -14.47
C LEU A 94 7.09 -28.02 -13.31
N GLY A 95 6.76 -27.80 -12.02
CA GLY A 95 7.29 -28.63 -10.90
C GLY A 95 6.81 -28.14 -9.52
N SER A 96 5.86 -28.77 -8.80
CA SER A 96 5.87 -30.12 -8.14
C SER A 96 7.07 -30.25 -7.17
N GLU A 97 6.97 -30.38 -5.85
CA GLU A 97 6.09 -31.18 -4.97
C GLU A 97 5.73 -30.45 -3.66
#